data_AF-A0A2K3J651-F1
#
_entry.id   AF-A0A2K3J651-F1
#
_cell.length_a   1.000
_cell.length_b   1.000
_cell.length_c   1.000
_cell.angle_alpha   90.00
_cell.angle_beta   90.00
_cell.angle_gamma   90.00
#
_symmetry.space_group_name_H-M   'P 1'
#
loop_
_entity.id
_entity.type
_entity.pdbx_description
1 polymer ?
#
loop_
_entity_poly.entity_id
_entity_poly.type
_entity_poly.pdbx_seq_one_letter_code
_entity_poly.pdbx_strand_id
1 'polypeptide(L)'
;MVEKILFSLENCMKCTQTKELLTDRNDIKIITYPHDINNWSEEQLKEAKTNDVFEDLLKTAPILWVHGEKQIGYLRIRKWLQDNK
;
A
#
# COMPACT_ATOMS: atom_id res chain seq x y z
N MET A 1 -0.30 -16.32 9.24
CA MET A 1 -1.06 -15.14 9.71
C MET A 1 -1.46 -14.33 8.50
N VAL A 2 -2.72 -13.90 8.47
CA VAL A 2 -3.35 -13.18 7.36
C VAL A 2 -2.73 -11.79 7.14
N GLU A 3 -1.56 -11.60 6.53
CA GLU A 3 -0.92 -10.27 6.51
C GLU A 3 -1.69 -9.31 5.59
N LYS A 4 -2.17 -8.17 6.12
CA LYS A 4 -2.69 -7.06 5.34
C LYS A 4 -1.58 -6.03 5.21
N ILE A 5 -1.35 -5.53 4.00
CA ILE A 5 -0.18 -4.68 3.73
C ILE A 5 -0.63 -3.43 2.98
N LEU A 6 -0.35 -2.26 3.53
CA LEU A 6 -0.42 -1.00 2.81
C LEU A 6 0.91 -0.73 2.12
N PHE A 7 0.92 -0.79 0.80
CA PHE A 7 2.01 -0.30 -0.02
C PHE A 7 1.83 1.18 -0.32
N SER A 8 2.87 1.96 -0.03
CA SER A 8 2.89 3.41 -0.18
C SER A 8 4.19 3.89 -0.83
N LEU A 9 4.16 5.11 -1.36
CA LEU A 9 5.34 5.78 -1.90
C LEU A 9 5.72 6.98 -1.03
N GLU A 10 7.00 7.32 -1.02
CA GLU A 10 7.49 8.58 -0.46
C GLU A 10 6.87 9.79 -1.18
N ASN A 11 6.77 10.91 -0.48
CA ASN A 11 6.24 12.19 -1.00
C ASN A 11 4.83 12.10 -1.64
N CYS A 12 4.08 11.05 -1.35
CA CYS A 12 2.73 10.83 -1.86
C CYS A 12 1.68 11.30 -0.85
N MET A 13 1.04 12.44 -1.12
CA MET A 13 0.02 13.04 -0.24
C MET A 13 -1.11 12.04 0.10
N LYS A 14 -1.61 11.28 -0.88
CA LYS A 14 -2.66 10.29 -0.67
C LYS A 14 -2.19 9.12 0.19
N CYS A 15 -0.90 8.80 0.15
CA CYS A 15 -0.30 7.77 0.98
C CYS A 15 -0.23 8.24 2.44
N THR A 16 0.17 9.49 2.69
CA THR A 16 0.13 10.09 4.03
C THR A 16 -1.28 10.10 4.61
N GLN A 17 -2.27 10.55 3.82
CA GLN A 17 -3.67 10.55 4.23
C GLN A 17 -4.18 9.14 4.57
N THR A 18 -3.80 8.11 3.80
CA THR A 18 -4.18 6.73 4.14
C THR A 18 -3.52 6.26 5.42
N LYS A 19 -2.25 6.60 5.68
CA LYS A 19 -1.55 6.21 6.92
C LYS A 19 -2.23 6.81 8.15
N GLU A 20 -2.70 8.05 8.07
CA GLU A 20 -3.48 8.69 9.15
C GLU A 20 -4.79 7.94 9.47
N LEU A 21 -5.46 7.38 8.45
CA LEU A 21 -6.64 6.53 8.65
C LEU A 21 -6.32 5.19 9.33
N LEU A 22 -5.05 4.77 9.32
CA LEU A 22 -4.59 3.51 9.89
C LEU A 22 -3.93 3.68 11.27
N THR A 23 -3.91 4.88 11.84
CA THR A 23 -3.17 5.15 13.10
C THR A 23 -3.58 4.22 14.25
N ASP A 24 -4.86 3.85 14.31
CA ASP A 24 -5.41 2.95 15.36
C ASP A 24 -5.45 1.47 14.94
N ARG A 25 -4.84 1.11 13.80
CA ARG A 25 -4.89 -0.23 13.20
C ARG A 25 -3.54 -0.91 13.34
N ASN A 26 -3.49 -1.98 14.13
CA ASN A 26 -2.30 -2.82 14.28
C ASN A 26 -2.34 -4.09 13.38
N ASP A 27 -3.42 -4.28 12.65
CA ASP A 27 -3.65 -5.43 11.78
C ASP A 27 -3.09 -5.24 10.35
N ILE A 28 -2.59 -4.04 10.02
CA ILE A 28 -2.05 -3.68 8.72
C ILE A 28 -0.57 -3.30 8.85
N LYS A 29 0.30 -4.02 8.14
CA LYS A 29 1.70 -3.64 7.93
C LYS A 29 1.77 -2.48 6.94
N ILE A 30 2.60 -1.48 7.20
CA ILE A 30 2.81 -0.35 6.28
C ILE A 30 4.21 -0.46 5.68
N ILE A 31 4.28 -0.45 4.35
CA ILE A 31 5.53 -0.45 3.58
C ILE A 31 5.57 0.81 2.75
N THR A 32 6.71 1.51 2.79
CA THR A 32 6.94 2.74 2.01
C THR A 32 8.14 2.54 1.12
N TYR A 33 7.93 2.67 -0.18
CA TYR A 33 9.00 2.62 -1.18
C TYR A 33 9.39 4.04 -1.64
N PRO A 34 10.60 4.20 -2.21
CA PRO A 34 10.99 5.44 -2.86
C PRO A 34 9.98 5.86 -3.93
N HIS A 35 9.79 7.17 -4.11
CA HIS A 35 8.87 7.68 -5.14
C HIS A 35 9.35 7.37 -6.56
N ASP A 36 10.66 7.49 -6.79
CA ASP A 36 11.29 7.11 -8.05
C ASP A 36 11.65 5.63 -8.02
N ILE A 37 11.14 4.88 -9.00
CA ILE A 37 11.40 3.45 -9.15
C ILE A 37 12.88 3.13 -9.33
N ASN A 38 13.68 4.04 -9.92
CA ASN A 38 15.10 3.82 -10.12
C ASN A 38 15.88 3.73 -8.79
N ASN A 39 15.28 4.21 -7.70
CA ASN A 39 15.85 4.14 -6.37
C ASN A 39 15.43 2.89 -5.58
N TRP A 40 14.65 2.00 -6.19
CA TRP A 40 14.19 0.78 -5.52
C TRP A 40 15.31 -0.25 -5.43
N SER A 41 15.45 -0.87 -4.26
CA SER A 41 16.32 -2.02 -4.11
C SER A 41 15.73 -3.26 -4.80
N GLU A 42 16.58 -4.24 -5.11
CA GLU A 42 16.13 -5.53 -5.65
C GLU A 42 15.13 -6.22 -4.72
N GLU A 43 15.29 -6.07 -3.41
CA GLU A 43 14.38 -6.62 -2.41
C GLU A 43 13.00 -5.96 -2.47
N GLN A 44 12.94 -4.63 -2.61
CA GLN A 44 11.69 -3.89 -2.75
C GLN A 44 10.97 -4.25 -4.06
N LEU A 45 11.72 -4.37 -5.15
CA LEU A 45 11.19 -4.84 -6.44
C LEU A 45 10.63 -6.25 -6.32
N LYS A 46 11.34 -7.15 -5.65
CA LYS A 46 10.91 -8.52 -5.42
C LYS A 46 9.65 -8.57 -4.55
N GLU A 47 9.60 -7.84 -3.45
CA GLU A 47 8.43 -7.78 -2.55
C GLU A 47 7.20 -7.26 -3.29
N ALA A 48 7.32 -6.16 -4.04
CA ALA A 48 6.21 -5.60 -4.81
C ALA A 48 5.73 -6.55 -5.92
N LYS A 49 6.62 -7.29 -6.57
CA LYS A 49 6.26 -8.30 -7.59
C LYS A 49 5.62 -9.54 -6.97
N THR A 50 6.13 -10.03 -5.85
CA THR A 50 5.55 -11.18 -5.13
C THR A 50 4.12 -10.89 -4.65
N ASN A 51 3.83 -9.65 -4.28
CA ASN A 51 2.49 -9.23 -3.87
C ASN A 51 1.61 -8.75 -5.04
N ASP A 52 2.09 -8.85 -6.29
CA ASP A 52 1.39 -8.39 -7.51
C ASP A 52 0.96 -6.90 -7.47
N VAL A 53 1.74 -6.04 -6.81
CA VAL A 53 1.43 -4.60 -6.67
C VAL A 53 2.38 -3.69 -7.47
N PHE A 54 3.46 -4.23 -8.02
CA PHE A 54 4.51 -3.45 -8.70
C PHE A 54 3.97 -2.60 -9.86
N GLU A 55 3.26 -3.23 -10.82
CA GLU A 55 2.71 -2.54 -11.99
C GLU A 55 1.62 -1.52 -11.63
N ASP A 56 0.92 -1.76 -10.52
CA ASP A 56 -0.10 -0.84 -10.04
C ASP A 56 0.53 0.37 -9.34
N LEU A 57 1.60 0.17 -8.56
CA LEU A 57 2.34 1.25 -7.89
C LEU A 57 2.99 2.22 -8.87
N LEU A 58 3.34 1.76 -10.07
CA LEU A 58 3.80 2.60 -11.18
C LEU A 58 2.72 3.56 -11.70
N LYS A 59 1.44 3.22 -11.53
CA LYS A 59 0.31 4.00 -12.03
C LYS A 59 -0.34 4.83 -10.93
N THR A 60 -0.43 4.28 -9.72
CA THR A 60 -1.18 4.87 -8.63
C THR A 60 -0.77 4.32 -7.27
N ALA A 61 -0.75 5.20 -6.28
CA ALA A 61 -0.52 4.86 -4.89
C ALA A 61 -1.49 5.65 -4.00
N PRO A 62 -1.85 5.15 -2.82
CA PRO A 62 -1.40 3.89 -2.20
C PRO A 62 -2.23 2.67 -2.64
N ILE A 63 -1.76 1.47 -2.28
CA ILE A 63 -2.44 0.19 -2.53
C ILE A 63 -2.52 -0.58 -1.22
N LEU A 64 -3.72 -0.95 -0.80
CA LEU A 64 -3.92 -1.88 0.30
C LEU A 64 -4.10 -3.29 -0.26
N TRP A 65 -3.22 -4.20 0.13
CA TRP A 65 -3.27 -5.62 -0.21
C TRP A 65 -3.89 -6.39 0.96
N VAL A 66 -4.97 -7.12 0.68
CA VAL A 66 -5.75 -7.88 1.65
C VAL A 66 -5.93 -9.28 1.12
N HIS A 67 -5.11 -10.23 1.59
CA HIS A 67 -5.30 -11.66 1.32
C HIS A 67 -5.34 -12.01 -0.18
N GLY A 68 -4.53 -11.34 -0.99
CA GLY A 68 -4.50 -11.51 -2.45
C GLY A 68 -5.33 -10.49 -3.23
N GLU A 69 -6.20 -9.72 -2.55
CA GLU A 69 -7.00 -8.68 -3.19
C GLU A 69 -6.39 -7.30 -3.03
N LYS A 70 -6.43 -6.51 -4.12
CA LYS A 70 -5.87 -5.16 -4.17
C LYS A 70 -6.97 -4.10 -4.09
N GLN A 71 -6.96 -3.30 -3.03
CA GLN A 71 -7.72 -2.06 -2.94
C GLN A 71 -6.82 -0.89 -3.37
N ILE A 72 -6.96 -0.51 -4.64
CA ILE A 72 -6.08 0.47 -5.28
C ILE A 72 -6.65 1.88 -5.10
N GLY A 73 -5.83 2.80 -4.57
CA GLY A 73 -6.13 4.21 -4.43
C GLY A 73 -6.88 4.58 -3.15
N TYR A 74 -6.66 5.82 -2.69
CA TYR A 74 -7.16 6.35 -1.41
C TYR A 74 -8.66 6.15 -1.19
N LEU A 75 -9.51 6.48 -2.16
CA LEU A 75 -10.97 6.41 -1.99
C LEU A 75 -11.46 4.98 -1.77
N ARG A 76 -10.88 4.01 -2.50
CA ARG A 76 -11.25 2.60 -2.40
C ARG A 76 -10.78 2.00 -1.06
N ILE A 77 -9.57 2.36 -0.64
CA ILE A 77 -9.02 1.96 0.66
C ILE A 77 -9.86 2.55 1.79
N ARG A 78 -10.19 3.84 1.73
CA ARG A 78 -11.04 4.50 2.73
C ARG A 78 -12.39 3.81 2.86
N LYS A 79 -13.04 3.48 1.74
CA LYS A 79 -14.31 2.74 1.76
C LYS A 79 -14.13 1.37 2.40
N TRP A 80 -13.10 0.62 2.00
CA TRP A 80 -12.84 -0.70 2.58
C TRP A 80 -12.61 -0.64 4.10
N LEU A 81 -11.88 0.38 4.60
CA LEU A 81 -11.68 0.60 6.03
C LEU A 81 -12.99 0.93 6.77
N GLN A 82 -13.92 1.65 6.13
CA GLN A 82 -15.24 1.92 6.70
C GLN A 82 -16.09 0.66 6.79
N ASP A 83 -16.00 -0.21 5.78
CA ASP A 83 -16.75 -1.47 5.70
C ASP A 83 -16.16 -2.56 6.62
N ASN A 84 -14.88 -2.46 6.99
CA ASN A 84 -14.13 -3.46 7.76
C ASN A 84 -13.45 -2.84 8.99
N LYS A 85 -14.28 -2.41 9.96
CA LYS A 85 -13.82 -1.87 11.26
C LYS A 85 -13.06 -2.90 12.10
#